data_AF-R6M6E5-F1
#
_entry.id   AF-R6M6E5-F1
#
_cell.length_a   1.000
_cell.length_b   1.000
_cell.length_c   1.000
_cell.angle_alpha   90.00
_cell.angle_beta   90.00
_cell.angle_gamma   90.00
#
_symmetry.space_group_name_H-M   'P 1'
#
loop_
_entity.id
_entity.type
_entity.pdbx_description
1 polymer ?
#
loop_
_entity_poly.entity_id
_entity_poly.type
_entity_poly.pdbx_seq_one_letter_code
_entity_poly.pdbx_strand_id
1 'polypeptide(L)'
;MKKDDLKTLVVVILACGIPLAIVLILNIKSNSDKLEVVNEYNDYFSIVSSVNKYLNYTSTNNKEAIYSLLDKEYITNNEVTINNVLDKVSIYPINTSVKITTMTSVNIKNSYAYYLKGSIIQNNYSTTEEITNNFEMIVLKDLENLTISLYPINNTNYKKVIDHIKKINIESNDYNKINNSSIVTKEEICSLYLSDYLNRIRNNIDSSYSLLSDNMKKQNDFNSLETYRNYINSNINKMSTSADKCFMEKIKDNRVYSVIDKNENKFVFNEESIMNYKVDIYLK
;
A
#
# COMPACT_ATOMS: atom_id res chain seq x y z
N MET A 1 36.21 -2.24 -48.53
CA MET A 1 35.47 -0.96 -48.54
C MET A 1 36.40 0.15 -48.96
N LYS A 2 36.02 0.97 -49.93
CA LYS A 2 36.77 2.19 -50.25
C LYS A 2 36.54 3.22 -49.14
N LYS A 3 37.45 4.19 -48.99
CA LYS A 3 37.39 5.22 -47.94
C LYS A 3 36.07 6.02 -47.96
N ASP A 4 35.46 6.15 -49.14
CA ASP A 4 34.19 6.87 -49.32
C ASP A 4 32.95 6.05 -48.92
N ASP A 5 33.02 4.71 -49.01
CA ASP A 5 31.97 3.82 -48.50
C ASP A 5 31.91 3.87 -46.97
N LEU A 6 33.08 3.97 -46.32
CA LEU A 6 33.18 4.10 -44.86
C LEU A 6 32.61 5.44 -44.39
N LYS A 7 32.87 6.53 -45.11
CA LYS A 7 32.29 7.85 -44.79
C LYS A 7 30.77 7.86 -44.95
N THR A 8 30.26 7.28 -46.03
CA THR A 8 28.82 7.19 -46.29
C THR A 8 28.11 6.36 -45.22
N LEU A 9 28.69 5.22 -44.82
CA LEU A 9 28.17 4.39 -43.73
C LEU A 9 28.12 5.15 -42.39
N VAL A 10 29.18 5.87 -42.05
CA VAL A 10 29.24 6.69 -40.82
C VAL A 10 28.18 7.78 -40.83
N VAL A 11 27.98 8.46 -41.97
CA VAL A 11 26.94 9.50 -42.10
C VAL A 11 25.53 8.91 -41.95
N VAL A 12 25.25 7.74 -42.52
CA VAL A 12 23.95 7.07 -42.36
C VAL A 12 23.69 6.62 -40.93
N ILE A 13 24.70 6.09 -40.23
CA ILE A 13 24.57 5.73 -38.80
C ILE A 13 24.30 6.96 -37.94
N LEU A 14 24.97 8.09 -38.21
CA LEU A 14 24.74 9.34 -37.48
C LEU A 14 23.36 9.95 -37.80
N ALA A 15 22.95 9.94 -39.08
CA ALA A 15 21.71 10.57 -39.52
C ALA A 15 20.45 9.75 -39.21
N CYS A 16 20.54 8.41 -39.21
CA CYS A 16 19.38 7.54 -38.97
C CYS A 16 19.47 6.79 -37.64
N GLY A 17 20.67 6.33 -37.25
CA GLY A 17 20.86 5.54 -36.03
C GLY A 17 20.68 6.35 -34.76
N ILE A 18 21.21 7.58 -34.69
CA ILE A 18 21.06 8.45 -33.52
C ILE A 18 19.60 8.85 -33.28
N PRO A 19 18.83 9.34 -34.28
CA PRO A 19 17.42 9.67 -34.06
C PRO A 19 16.59 8.46 -33.67
N LEU A 20 16.82 7.30 -34.29
CA LEU A 20 16.12 6.06 -33.92
C LEU A 20 16.43 5.63 -32.47
N ALA A 21 17.69 5.70 -32.06
CA ALA A 21 18.08 5.41 -30.68
C ALA A 21 17.46 6.40 -29.68
N ILE A 22 17.42 7.69 -30.02
CA ILE A 22 16.75 8.72 -29.20
C ILE A 22 15.25 8.43 -29.07
N VAL A 23 14.56 8.15 -30.18
CA VAL A 23 13.13 7.79 -30.15
C VAL A 23 12.88 6.54 -29.30
N LEU A 24 13.76 5.53 -29.41
CA LEU A 24 13.69 4.34 -28.57
C LEU A 24 13.85 4.65 -27.08
N ILE A 25 14.85 5.46 -26.72
CA ILE A 25 15.10 5.86 -25.33
C ILE A 25 13.94 6.70 -24.79
N LEU A 26 13.41 7.62 -25.58
CA LEU A 26 12.27 8.46 -25.20
C LEU A 26 10.96 7.67 -25.04
N ASN A 27 10.82 6.52 -25.73
CA ASN A 27 9.66 5.64 -25.61
C ASN A 27 9.77 4.60 -24.48
N ILE A 28 10.92 4.47 -23.82
CA ILE A 28 11.03 3.59 -22.65
C ILE A 28 10.32 4.29 -21.49
N LYS A 29 9.10 3.82 -21.18
CA LYS A 29 8.41 4.22 -19.96
C LYS A 29 9.31 3.96 -18.76
N SER A 30 9.39 4.96 -17.88
CA SER A 30 10.06 4.84 -16.60
C SER A 30 9.39 3.77 -15.72
N ASN A 31 10.02 3.40 -14.61
CA ASN A 31 9.39 2.44 -13.69
C ASN A 31 8.19 3.09 -12.99
N SER A 32 8.31 4.37 -12.64
CA SER A 32 7.23 5.14 -12.00
C SER A 32 6.00 5.30 -12.89
N ASP A 33 6.18 5.38 -14.22
CA ASP A 33 5.08 5.41 -15.20
C ASP A 33 4.35 4.06 -15.36
N LYS A 34 4.92 2.98 -14.83
CA LYS A 34 4.37 1.62 -14.86
C LYS A 34 3.81 1.18 -13.52
N LEU A 35 3.75 2.08 -12.52
CA LEU A 35 3.16 1.77 -11.23
C LEU A 35 1.68 1.47 -11.39
N GLU A 36 1.27 0.30 -10.89
CA GLU A 36 -0.11 -0.17 -10.89
C GLU A 36 -0.57 -0.39 -9.45
N VAL A 37 -1.85 -0.14 -9.18
CA VAL A 37 -2.44 -0.39 -7.85
C VAL A 37 -2.34 -1.87 -7.52
N VAL A 38 -1.87 -2.19 -6.32
CA VAL A 38 -1.78 -3.58 -5.87
C VAL A 38 -3.18 -4.13 -5.66
N ASN A 39 -3.46 -5.25 -6.33
CA ASN A 39 -4.75 -5.93 -6.27
C ASN A 39 -4.66 -7.31 -5.59
N GLU A 40 -3.48 -7.89 -5.36
CA GLU A 40 -3.33 -9.21 -4.74
C GLU A 40 -3.20 -9.07 -3.21
N TYR A 41 -4.07 -9.75 -2.45
CA TYR A 41 -4.15 -9.59 -0.99
C TYR A 41 -2.95 -10.16 -0.25
N ASN A 42 -2.47 -11.34 -0.64
CA ASN A 42 -1.30 -11.95 -0.01
C ASN A 42 -0.06 -11.06 -0.20
N ASP A 43 0.11 -10.46 -1.38
CA ASP A 43 1.16 -9.45 -1.60
C ASP A 43 0.95 -8.24 -0.71
N TYR A 44 -0.25 -7.65 -0.69
CA TYR A 44 -0.57 -6.49 0.14
C TYR A 44 -0.25 -6.75 1.62
N PHE A 45 -0.75 -7.86 2.19
CA PHE A 45 -0.58 -8.16 3.60
C PHE A 45 0.85 -8.61 3.95
N SER A 46 1.56 -9.28 3.03
CA SER A 46 2.97 -9.59 3.20
C SER A 46 3.83 -8.32 3.28
N ILE A 47 3.56 -7.34 2.42
CA ILE A 47 4.24 -6.04 2.44
C ILE A 47 3.89 -5.24 3.70
N VAL A 48 2.60 -5.17 4.08
CA VAL A 48 2.17 -4.52 5.33
C VAL A 48 2.81 -5.16 6.56
N SER A 49 2.85 -6.50 6.62
CA SER A 49 3.50 -7.25 7.70
C SER A 49 4.98 -6.90 7.82
N SER A 50 5.67 -6.83 6.67
CA SER A 50 7.07 -6.46 6.59
C SER A 50 7.35 -5.04 7.08
N VAL A 51 6.50 -4.08 6.72
CA VAL A 51 6.60 -2.69 7.22
C VAL A 51 6.32 -2.64 8.72
N ASN A 52 5.29 -3.34 9.22
CA ASN A 52 5.02 -3.40 10.65
C ASN A 52 6.16 -4.04 11.46
N LYS A 53 6.84 -5.04 10.90
CA LYS A 53 8.06 -5.61 11.50
C LYS A 53 9.15 -4.55 11.65
N TYR A 54 9.37 -3.74 10.62
CA TYR A 54 10.30 -2.61 10.68
C TYR A 54 9.88 -1.56 11.71
N LEU A 55 8.61 -1.15 11.73
CA LEU A 55 8.10 -0.19 12.73
C LEU A 55 8.32 -0.72 14.15
N ASN A 56 8.07 -2.01 14.39
CA ASN A 56 8.37 -2.64 15.67
C ASN A 56 9.86 -2.46 16.05
N TYR A 57 10.79 -2.73 15.14
CA TYR A 57 12.22 -2.51 15.41
C TYR A 57 12.58 -1.05 15.69
N THR A 58 11.94 -0.09 15.00
CA THR A 58 12.12 1.34 15.31
C THR A 58 11.66 1.66 16.72
N SER A 59 10.51 1.13 17.16
CA SER A 59 9.98 1.37 18.51
C SER A 59 10.78 0.70 19.62
N THR A 60 11.45 -0.43 19.34
CA THR A 60 12.34 -1.10 20.29
C THR A 60 13.81 -0.67 20.16
N ASN A 61 14.10 0.34 19.34
CA ASN A 61 15.46 0.84 19.07
C ASN A 61 16.47 -0.24 18.63
N ASN A 62 16.03 -1.26 17.89
CA ASN A 62 16.92 -2.33 17.43
C ASN A 62 17.74 -1.88 16.21
N LYS A 63 18.89 -1.25 16.48
CA LYS A 63 19.75 -0.64 15.45
C LYS A 63 20.18 -1.61 14.34
N GLU A 64 20.58 -2.82 14.71
CA GLU A 64 21.04 -3.84 13.75
C GLU A 64 19.92 -4.28 12.82
N ALA A 65 18.73 -4.54 13.37
CA ALA A 65 17.58 -4.99 12.58
C ALA A 65 17.08 -3.88 11.64
N ILE A 66 17.02 -2.63 12.13
CA ILE A 66 16.65 -1.47 11.30
C ILE A 66 17.65 -1.34 10.16
N TYR A 67 18.95 -1.28 10.46
CA TYR A 67 20.01 -1.15 9.45
C TYR A 67 19.96 -2.27 8.41
N SER A 68 19.76 -3.51 8.85
CA SER A 68 19.72 -4.71 7.98
C SER A 68 18.51 -4.78 7.05
N LEU A 69 17.45 -4.01 7.34
CA LEU A 69 16.26 -3.91 6.52
C LEU A 69 16.29 -2.71 5.57
N LEU A 70 17.14 -1.71 5.82
CA LEU A 70 17.23 -0.54 4.96
C LEU A 70 17.85 -0.88 3.60
N ASP A 71 17.34 -0.22 2.58
CA ASP A 71 17.87 -0.36 1.23
C ASP A 71 19.30 0.18 1.11
N LYS A 72 20.14 -0.52 0.32
CA LYS A 72 21.56 -0.16 0.15
C LYS A 72 21.73 1.25 -0.43
N GLU A 73 20.84 1.68 -1.32
CA GLU A 73 20.88 3.02 -1.91
C GLU A 73 20.46 4.07 -0.87
N TYR A 74 19.46 3.79 -0.03
CA TYR A 74 19.08 4.65 1.08
C TYR A 74 20.24 4.83 2.07
N ILE A 75 20.88 3.73 2.46
CA ILE A 75 22.05 3.73 3.36
C ILE A 75 23.16 4.62 2.80
N THR A 76 23.47 4.45 1.51
CA THR A 76 24.52 5.20 0.83
C THR A 76 24.18 6.69 0.74
N ASN A 77 22.98 7.02 0.26
CA ASN A 77 22.56 8.40 0.03
C ASN A 77 22.41 9.22 1.32
N ASN A 78 22.17 8.57 2.46
CA ASN A 78 21.95 9.22 3.76
C ASN A 78 23.09 8.99 4.76
N GLU A 79 24.18 8.33 4.34
CA GLU A 79 25.35 7.99 5.17
C GLU A 79 24.95 7.26 6.47
N VAL A 80 24.07 6.26 6.32
CA VAL A 80 23.56 5.48 7.43
C VAL A 80 24.60 4.45 7.87
N THR A 81 24.78 4.34 9.17
CA THR A 81 25.60 3.33 9.85
C THR A 81 24.75 2.72 10.96
N ILE A 82 25.15 1.56 11.47
CA ILE A 82 24.48 0.96 12.64
C ILE A 82 24.44 1.96 13.82
N ASN A 83 25.49 2.77 14.01
CA ASN A 83 25.59 3.69 15.14
C ASN A 83 24.59 4.85 15.06
N ASN A 84 24.38 5.41 13.87
CA ASN A 84 23.57 6.62 13.64
C ASN A 84 22.17 6.32 13.05
N VAL A 85 21.79 5.06 12.87
CA VAL A 85 20.54 4.70 12.17
C VAL A 85 19.30 5.33 12.79
N LEU A 86 19.25 5.43 14.12
CA LEU A 86 18.11 6.02 14.84
C LEU A 86 17.98 7.54 14.59
N ASP A 87 19.06 8.21 14.22
CA ASP A 87 19.05 9.64 13.88
C ASP A 87 18.61 9.89 12.44
N LYS A 88 18.61 8.84 11.60
CA LYS A 88 18.35 8.92 10.16
C LYS A 88 16.94 8.47 9.78
N VAL A 89 16.31 7.66 10.62
CA VAL A 89 14.94 7.15 10.40
C VAL A 89 13.97 7.75 11.41
N SER A 90 12.69 7.78 11.05
CA SER A 90 11.63 8.13 12.00
C SER A 90 11.48 7.04 13.05
N ILE A 91 11.45 7.45 14.32
CA ILE A 91 11.20 6.58 15.47
C ILE A 91 9.75 6.76 15.90
N TYR A 92 9.08 5.63 16.14
CA TYR A 92 7.68 5.60 16.53
C TYR A 92 7.52 4.96 17.92
N PRO A 93 6.47 5.33 18.68
CA PRO A 93 6.14 4.65 19.92
C PRO A 93 5.90 3.14 19.74
N ILE A 94 5.97 2.39 20.84
CA ILE A 94 5.54 0.99 20.87
C ILE A 94 4.05 0.85 20.49
N ASN A 95 3.66 -0.34 20.05
CA ASN A 95 2.30 -0.66 19.60
C ASN A 95 1.82 0.18 18.41
N THR A 96 2.75 0.63 17.57
CA THR A 96 2.43 1.32 16.32
C THR A 96 2.29 0.35 15.15
N SER A 97 1.47 0.72 14.19
CA SER A 97 1.25 -0.03 12.96
C SER A 97 0.95 0.92 11.81
N VAL A 98 1.20 0.46 10.58
CA VAL A 98 0.89 1.21 9.38
C VAL A 98 -0.56 0.98 8.96
N LYS A 99 -1.25 2.07 8.61
CA LYS A 99 -2.52 2.06 7.89
C LYS A 99 -2.30 2.61 6.48
N ILE A 100 -2.21 1.71 5.52
CA ILE A 100 -1.96 2.06 4.11
C ILE A 100 -3.24 2.60 3.46
N THR A 101 -3.12 3.73 2.77
CA THR A 101 -4.18 4.33 1.94
C THR A 101 -3.89 4.18 0.46
N THR A 102 -2.63 3.99 0.07
CA THR A 102 -2.24 3.71 -1.31
C THR A 102 -1.07 2.74 -1.33
N MET A 103 -1.21 1.69 -2.13
CA MET A 103 -0.14 0.76 -2.45
C MET A 103 -0.11 0.55 -3.96
N THR A 104 1.01 0.89 -4.57
CA THR A 104 1.26 0.64 -5.99
C THR A 104 2.52 -0.19 -6.16
N SER A 105 2.63 -0.94 -7.25
CA SER A 105 3.77 -1.79 -7.52
C SER A 105 4.19 -1.74 -8.99
N VAL A 106 5.45 -2.05 -9.25
CA VAL A 106 6.00 -2.23 -10.58
C VAL A 106 6.92 -3.44 -10.59
N ASN A 107 6.81 -4.27 -11.62
CA ASN A 107 7.74 -5.37 -11.86
C ASN A 107 9.06 -4.84 -12.43
N ILE A 108 10.17 -5.23 -11.81
CA ILE A 108 11.53 -4.92 -12.23
C ILE A 108 12.30 -6.24 -12.33
N LYS A 109 12.33 -6.81 -13.54
CA LYS A 109 13.06 -8.05 -13.86
C LYS A 109 12.74 -9.20 -12.90
N ASN A 110 11.46 -9.56 -12.80
CA ASN A 110 10.94 -10.65 -11.94
C ASN A 110 10.99 -10.39 -10.43
N SER A 111 11.32 -9.18 -10.01
CA SER A 111 11.15 -8.70 -8.63
C SER A 111 10.23 -7.48 -8.62
N TYR A 112 9.82 -7.01 -7.45
CA TYR A 112 8.83 -5.92 -7.36
C TYR A 112 9.32 -4.77 -6.49
N ALA A 113 9.06 -3.55 -6.94
CA ALA A 113 9.13 -2.36 -6.11
C ALA A 113 7.70 -1.93 -5.77
N TYR A 114 7.42 -1.71 -4.49
CA TYR A 114 6.14 -1.24 -3.98
C TYR A 114 6.32 0.18 -3.44
N TYR A 115 5.47 1.11 -3.86
CA TYR A 115 5.34 2.42 -3.21
C TYR A 115 4.11 2.44 -2.30
N LEU A 116 4.34 2.85 -1.07
CA LEU A 116 3.37 2.87 0.03
C LEU A 116 3.14 4.30 0.48
N LYS A 117 1.88 4.65 0.69
CA LYS A 117 1.45 5.87 1.38
C LYS A 117 0.36 5.55 2.40
N GLY A 118 0.40 6.21 3.56
CA GLY A 118 -0.57 5.97 4.61
C GLY A 118 -0.34 6.80 5.87
N SER A 119 -0.91 6.31 6.97
CA SER A 119 -0.71 6.85 8.32
C SER A 119 -0.04 5.82 9.23
N ILE A 120 0.61 6.31 10.28
CA ILE A 120 1.04 5.49 11.42
C ILE A 120 0.04 5.71 12.54
N ILE A 121 -0.52 4.61 13.03
CA ILE A 121 -1.44 4.60 14.15
C ILE A 121 -0.80 3.91 15.35
N GLN A 122 -1.10 4.39 16.55
CA GLN A 122 -0.78 3.71 17.80
C GLN A 122 -2.05 3.09 18.37
N ASN A 123 -2.00 1.79 18.66
CA ASN A 123 -3.11 1.07 19.26
C ASN A 123 -2.82 0.82 20.74
N ASN A 124 -3.70 1.32 21.60
CA ASN A 124 -3.79 0.96 23.00
C ASN A 124 -5.06 0.14 23.23
N TYR A 125 -5.22 -0.46 24.42
CA TYR A 125 -6.37 -1.31 24.73
C TYR A 125 -7.74 -0.66 24.42
N SER A 126 -7.86 0.64 24.66
CA SER A 126 -9.13 1.38 24.51
C SER A 126 -9.16 2.38 23.36
N THR A 127 -8.01 2.71 22.76
CA THR A 127 -7.92 3.84 21.81
C THR A 127 -6.96 3.54 20.66
N THR A 128 -7.29 4.09 19.50
CA THR A 128 -6.37 4.20 18.35
C THR A 128 -6.11 5.67 18.10
N GLU A 129 -4.84 6.06 18.13
CA GLU A 129 -4.40 7.44 17.86
C GLU A 129 -3.61 7.49 16.55
N GLU A 130 -3.83 8.51 15.73
CA GLU A 130 -3.02 8.76 14.54
C GLU A 130 -1.77 9.57 14.93
N ILE A 131 -0.59 8.95 14.80
CA ILE A 131 0.70 9.55 15.13
C ILE A 131 1.18 10.45 13.98
N THR A 132 0.96 10.02 12.75
CA THR A 132 1.21 10.83 11.55
C THR A 132 0.38 10.31 10.37
N ASN A 133 0.05 11.19 9.43
CA ASN A 133 -0.71 10.88 8.21
C ASN A 133 0.10 11.00 6.90
N ASN A 134 1.42 11.20 7.00
CA ASN A 134 2.31 11.41 5.87
C ASN A 134 3.35 10.28 5.70
N PHE A 135 3.04 9.08 6.16
CA PHE A 135 3.96 7.95 6.04
C PHE A 135 4.11 7.55 4.57
N GLU A 136 5.35 7.51 4.09
CA GLU A 136 5.70 7.07 2.75
C GLU A 136 6.94 6.18 2.77
N MET A 137 6.90 5.09 2.00
CA MET A 137 8.00 4.11 1.94
C MET A 137 8.00 3.40 0.59
N ILE A 138 9.19 3.06 0.10
CA ILE A 138 9.35 2.08 -0.96
C ILE A 138 9.80 0.76 -0.33
N VAL A 139 9.17 -0.35 -0.73
CA VAL A 139 9.57 -1.70 -0.35
C VAL A 139 10.02 -2.43 -1.60
N LEU A 140 11.26 -2.92 -1.60
CA LEU A 140 11.75 -3.79 -2.67
C LEU A 140 11.60 -5.23 -2.22
N LYS A 141 10.99 -6.05 -3.07
CA LYS A 141 10.75 -7.47 -2.86
C LYS A 141 11.54 -8.24 -3.90
N ASP A 142 12.57 -8.93 -3.44
CA ASP A 142 13.39 -9.82 -4.25
C ASP A 142 12.77 -11.23 -4.26
N LEU A 143 12.24 -11.64 -5.40
CA LEU A 143 11.62 -12.97 -5.53
C LEU A 143 12.64 -14.09 -5.72
N GLU A 144 13.88 -13.78 -6.14
CA GLU A 144 14.94 -14.79 -6.29
C GLU A 144 15.45 -15.23 -4.91
N ASN A 145 15.69 -14.27 -4.02
CA ASN A 145 16.20 -14.53 -2.67
C ASN A 145 15.11 -14.63 -1.59
N LEU A 146 13.85 -14.33 -1.93
CA LEU A 146 12.72 -14.21 -0.99
C LEU A 146 13.00 -13.24 0.16
N THR A 147 13.55 -12.07 -0.19
CA THR A 147 14.00 -11.04 0.75
C THR A 147 13.38 -9.68 0.43
N ILE A 148 13.45 -8.77 1.39
CA ILE A 148 12.99 -7.39 1.24
C ILE A 148 14.04 -6.37 1.62
N SER A 149 13.90 -5.15 1.11
CA SER A 149 14.57 -3.96 1.62
C SER A 149 13.59 -2.79 1.66
N LEU A 150 13.85 -1.85 2.56
CA LEU A 150 12.96 -0.73 2.86
C LEU A 150 13.68 0.59 2.61
N TYR A 151 13.05 1.46 1.86
CA TYR A 151 13.54 2.80 1.58
C TYR A 151 12.51 3.80 2.14
N PRO A 152 12.74 4.35 3.35
CA PRO A 152 11.91 5.42 3.89
C PRO A 152 11.93 6.66 2.99
N ILE A 153 10.76 7.23 2.69
CA ILE A 153 10.67 8.45 1.88
C ILE A 153 10.59 9.66 2.80
N ASN A 154 11.71 10.35 2.95
CA ASN A 154 11.82 11.60 3.72
C ASN A 154 12.12 12.76 2.75
N ASN A 155 11.12 13.59 2.44
CA ASN A 155 11.24 14.78 1.56
C ASN A 155 11.82 14.51 0.16
N THR A 156 11.89 13.24 -0.26
CA THR A 156 12.43 12.81 -1.55
C THR A 156 11.30 12.42 -2.48
N ASN A 157 11.41 12.73 -3.77
CA ASN A 157 10.42 12.29 -4.74
C ASN A 157 10.56 10.77 -4.99
N TYR A 158 9.59 9.98 -4.52
CA TYR A 158 9.58 8.53 -4.66
C TYR A 158 9.74 8.06 -6.11
N LYS A 159 9.22 8.81 -7.10
CA LYS A 159 9.34 8.47 -8.52
C LYS A 159 10.79 8.44 -8.96
N LYS A 160 11.58 9.42 -8.51
CA LYS A 160 13.02 9.44 -8.80
C LYS A 160 13.71 8.22 -8.24
N VAL A 161 13.39 7.80 -7.02
CA VAL A 161 13.98 6.59 -6.43
C VAL A 161 13.63 5.37 -7.28
N ILE A 162 12.34 5.14 -7.57
CA ILE A 162 11.86 3.99 -8.36
C ILE A 162 12.45 3.94 -9.78
N ASP A 163 12.63 5.10 -10.42
CA ASP A 163 13.17 5.19 -11.78
C ASP A 163 14.66 4.86 -11.86
N HIS A 164 15.42 5.00 -10.77
CA HIS A 164 16.83 4.60 -10.73
C HIS A 164 17.01 3.09 -10.52
N ILE A 165 15.97 2.36 -10.10
CA ILE A 165 16.05 0.92 -9.82
C ILE A 165 16.10 0.12 -11.12
N LYS A 166 17.28 -0.39 -11.48
CA LYS A 166 17.49 -1.20 -12.70
C LYS A 166 17.39 -2.71 -12.49
N LYS A 167 17.62 -3.15 -11.26
CA LYS A 167 17.56 -4.54 -10.79
C LYS A 167 17.36 -4.51 -9.27
N ILE A 168 16.58 -5.47 -8.77
CA ILE A 168 16.48 -5.75 -7.34
C ILE A 168 17.29 -7.03 -7.08
N ASN A 169 18.22 -6.96 -6.13
CA ASN A 169 19.01 -8.09 -5.65
C ASN A 169 19.40 -7.82 -4.20
N ILE A 170 18.81 -8.56 -3.27
CA ILE A 170 18.88 -8.28 -1.85
C ILE A 170 19.47 -9.50 -1.15
N GLU A 171 20.69 -9.35 -0.64
CA GLU A 171 21.36 -10.38 0.15
C GLU A 171 20.53 -10.75 1.38
N SER A 172 20.32 -12.05 1.59
CA SER A 172 19.55 -12.55 2.72
C SER A 172 20.30 -12.38 4.04
N ASN A 173 19.57 -11.98 5.07
CA ASN A 173 20.02 -11.94 6.46
C ASN A 173 18.88 -12.38 7.39
N ASP A 174 19.14 -12.35 8.69
CA ASP A 174 18.17 -12.83 9.70
C ASP A 174 16.92 -11.95 9.83
N TYR A 175 16.97 -10.71 9.33
CA TYR A 175 15.92 -9.71 9.49
C TYR A 175 15.06 -9.53 8.24
N ASN A 176 15.59 -9.80 7.05
CA ASN A 176 14.97 -9.38 5.79
C ASN A 176 14.27 -10.47 4.97
N LYS A 177 14.15 -11.69 5.51
CA LYS A 177 13.38 -12.75 4.85
C LYS A 177 11.90 -12.42 4.83
N ILE A 178 11.26 -12.70 3.70
CA ILE A 178 9.80 -12.61 3.56
C ILE A 178 9.19 -13.73 4.38
N ASN A 179 8.37 -13.37 5.36
CA ASN A 179 7.46 -14.32 5.96
C ASN A 179 6.27 -14.45 5.01
N ASN A 180 5.99 -15.67 4.55
CA ASN A 180 4.75 -15.95 3.84
C ASN A 180 3.60 -15.57 4.78
N SER A 181 2.76 -14.62 4.36
CA SER A 181 1.50 -14.40 5.06
C SER A 181 0.67 -15.67 4.97
N SER A 182 -0.06 -16.00 6.04
CA SER A 182 -1.14 -16.99 5.93
C SER A 182 -2.03 -16.61 4.75
N ILE A 183 -2.48 -17.61 3.99
CA ILE A 183 -3.40 -17.40 2.86
C ILE A 183 -4.60 -16.63 3.36
N VAL A 184 -4.85 -15.46 2.79
CA VAL A 184 -5.97 -14.61 3.22
C VAL A 184 -7.26 -15.11 2.57
N THR A 185 -8.20 -15.50 3.40
CA THR A 185 -9.51 -16.01 2.99
C THR A 185 -10.50 -14.87 2.74
N LYS A 186 -11.51 -15.15 1.92
CA LYS A 186 -12.60 -14.22 1.63
C LYS A 186 -13.35 -13.82 2.92
N GLU A 187 -13.55 -14.76 3.83
CA GLU A 187 -14.20 -14.55 5.12
C GLU A 187 -13.42 -13.59 6.03
N GLU A 188 -12.08 -13.68 6.02
CA GLU A 188 -11.21 -12.73 6.73
C GLU A 188 -11.32 -11.32 6.13
N ILE A 189 -11.35 -11.19 4.80
CA ILE A 189 -11.55 -9.89 4.13
C ILE A 189 -12.91 -9.27 4.48
N CYS A 190 -13.99 -10.06 4.42
CA CYS A 190 -15.32 -9.59 4.81
C CYS A 190 -15.35 -9.08 6.25
N SER A 191 -14.73 -9.83 7.17
CA SER A 191 -14.64 -9.44 8.59
C SER A 191 -13.81 -8.18 8.77
N LEU A 192 -12.73 -8.04 8.00
CA LEU A 192 -11.86 -6.86 8.00
C LEU A 192 -12.59 -5.61 7.53
N TYR A 193 -13.32 -5.67 6.41
CA TYR A 193 -14.04 -4.52 5.85
C TYR A 193 -15.20 -4.09 6.76
N LEU A 194 -15.95 -5.06 7.27
CA LEU A 194 -17.01 -4.79 8.27
C LEU A 194 -16.42 -4.13 9.52
N SER A 195 -15.32 -4.65 10.05
CA SER A 195 -14.69 -4.12 11.25
C SER A 195 -14.12 -2.72 11.02
N ASP A 196 -13.41 -2.47 9.90
CA ASP A 196 -12.90 -1.13 9.58
C ASP A 196 -14.04 -0.12 9.47
N TYR A 197 -15.13 -0.47 8.77
CA TYR A 197 -16.25 0.45 8.58
C TYR A 197 -16.97 0.79 9.89
N LEU A 198 -17.29 -0.24 10.70
CA LEU A 198 -17.96 -0.03 11.99
C LEU A 198 -17.05 0.71 12.99
N ASN A 199 -15.74 0.50 12.93
CA ASN A 199 -14.80 1.27 13.74
C ASN A 199 -14.81 2.75 13.35
N ARG A 200 -14.90 3.08 12.05
CA ARG A 200 -15.06 4.46 11.58
C ARG A 200 -16.37 5.06 12.06
N ILE A 201 -17.48 4.32 11.97
CA ILE A 201 -18.76 4.77 12.54
C ILE A 201 -18.60 5.14 14.03
N ARG A 202 -17.98 4.28 14.83
CA ARG A 202 -17.86 4.51 16.28
C ARG A 202 -16.95 5.67 16.65
N ASN A 203 -15.83 5.83 15.93
CA ASN A 203 -14.81 6.83 16.29
C ASN A 203 -15.01 8.17 15.58
N ASN A 204 -15.54 8.16 14.36
CA ASN A 204 -15.73 9.34 13.52
C ASN A 204 -16.82 9.09 12.45
N ILE A 205 -18.08 9.28 12.86
CA ILE A 205 -19.26 9.10 11.98
C ILE A 205 -19.09 9.89 10.67
N ASP A 206 -18.56 11.11 10.70
CA ASP A 206 -18.39 11.94 9.50
C ASP A 206 -17.49 11.29 8.47
N SER A 207 -16.37 10.71 8.93
CA SER A 207 -15.46 9.99 8.04
C SER A 207 -16.14 8.79 7.39
N SER A 208 -17.04 8.10 8.10
CA SER A 208 -17.78 6.95 7.56
C SER A 208 -18.84 7.35 6.53
N TYR A 209 -19.40 8.56 6.61
CA TYR A 209 -20.32 9.09 5.60
C TYR A 209 -19.65 9.27 4.23
N SER A 210 -18.37 9.66 4.23
CA SER A 210 -17.58 9.83 2.99
C SER A 210 -17.42 8.52 2.19
N LEU A 211 -17.53 7.38 2.88
CA LEU A 211 -17.43 6.04 2.31
C LEU A 211 -18.76 5.51 1.78
N LEU A 212 -19.90 6.14 2.06
CA LEU A 212 -21.16 5.73 1.44
C LEU A 212 -21.08 5.85 -0.08
N SER A 213 -21.65 4.88 -0.80
CA SER A 213 -21.78 4.99 -2.24
C SER A 213 -22.66 6.19 -2.64
N ASP A 214 -22.47 6.67 -3.86
CA ASP A 214 -23.30 7.74 -4.42
C ASP A 214 -24.77 7.35 -4.54
N ASN A 215 -25.07 6.05 -4.67
CA ASN A 215 -26.43 5.56 -4.69
C ASN A 215 -27.04 5.52 -3.28
N MET A 216 -26.27 5.14 -2.27
CA MET A 216 -26.72 5.16 -0.89
C MET A 216 -27.07 6.59 -0.46
N LYS A 217 -26.22 7.57 -0.82
CA LYS A 217 -26.45 9.00 -0.56
C LYS A 217 -27.67 9.60 -1.28
N LYS A 218 -28.38 8.86 -2.15
CA LYS A 218 -29.64 9.33 -2.74
C LYS A 218 -30.86 8.99 -1.88
N GLN A 219 -30.72 8.10 -0.89
CA GLN A 219 -31.82 7.74 0.00
C GLN A 219 -32.04 8.83 1.05
N ASN A 220 -33.29 9.02 1.49
CA ASN A 220 -33.65 10.11 2.41
C ASN A 220 -32.87 10.08 3.73
N ASP A 221 -32.60 8.89 4.27
CA ASP A 221 -31.86 8.72 5.52
C ASP A 221 -30.37 9.02 5.39
N PHE A 222 -29.86 9.16 4.16
CA PHE A 222 -28.44 9.28 3.84
C PHE A 222 -28.11 10.43 2.89
N ASN A 223 -29.08 11.30 2.58
CA ASN A 223 -28.93 12.39 1.63
C ASN A 223 -28.09 13.57 2.14
N SER A 224 -27.77 13.57 3.43
CA SER A 224 -26.94 14.57 4.09
C SER A 224 -26.15 13.93 5.22
N LEU A 225 -25.08 14.59 5.64
CA LEU A 225 -24.31 14.17 6.82
C LEU A 225 -25.17 14.19 8.09
N GLU A 226 -26.09 15.15 8.23
CA GLU A 226 -26.96 15.26 9.40
C GLU A 226 -27.98 14.12 9.48
N THR A 227 -28.68 13.83 8.39
CA THR A 227 -29.63 12.70 8.32
C THR A 227 -28.92 11.37 8.56
N TYR A 228 -27.73 11.18 7.98
CA TYR A 228 -26.90 10.00 8.22
C TYR A 228 -26.51 9.86 9.70
N ARG A 229 -26.03 10.94 10.34
CA ARG A 229 -25.67 10.91 11.78
C ARG A 229 -26.86 10.50 12.64
N ASN A 230 -28.03 11.07 12.39
CA ASN A 230 -29.25 10.74 13.13
C ASN A 230 -29.61 9.27 12.93
N TYR A 231 -29.62 8.79 11.69
CA TYR A 231 -29.91 7.40 11.37
C TYR A 231 -28.94 6.43 12.07
N ILE A 232 -27.63 6.69 11.98
CA ILE A 232 -26.62 5.83 12.60
C ILE A 232 -26.73 5.84 14.12
N ASN A 233 -26.86 7.01 14.76
CA ASN A 233 -26.98 7.09 16.21
C ASN A 233 -28.21 6.35 16.74
N SER A 234 -29.33 6.37 16.01
CA SER A 234 -30.53 5.62 16.38
C SER A 234 -30.41 4.10 16.17
N ASN A 235 -29.49 3.64 15.31
CA ASN A 235 -29.39 2.24 14.92
C ASN A 235 -28.05 1.56 15.24
N ILE A 236 -27.07 2.26 15.80
CA ILE A 236 -25.71 1.72 16.02
C ILE A 236 -25.68 0.47 16.89
N ASN A 237 -26.60 0.39 17.87
CA ASN A 237 -26.74 -0.76 18.76
C ASN A 237 -27.26 -2.02 18.04
N LYS A 238 -27.79 -1.87 16.82
CA LYS A 238 -28.25 -2.99 15.99
C LYS A 238 -27.11 -3.60 15.17
N MET A 239 -25.96 -2.95 15.04
CA MET A 239 -24.86 -3.42 14.18
C MET A 239 -23.89 -4.32 14.93
N SER A 240 -23.40 -5.37 14.28
CA SER A 240 -22.39 -6.27 14.82
C SER A 240 -21.11 -6.25 13.98
N THR A 241 -19.95 -6.29 14.63
CA THR A 241 -18.66 -6.50 13.95
C THR A 241 -18.43 -7.95 13.55
N SER A 242 -19.26 -8.87 14.03
CA SER A 242 -19.18 -10.27 13.63
C SER A 242 -19.96 -10.50 12.34
N ALA A 243 -19.26 -10.92 11.29
CA ALA A 243 -19.88 -11.42 10.07
C ALA A 243 -20.51 -12.81 10.32
N ASP A 244 -21.72 -13.01 9.81
CA ASP A 244 -22.41 -14.31 9.73
C ASP A 244 -22.25 -14.93 8.34
N LYS A 245 -22.48 -14.14 7.28
CA LYS A 245 -22.35 -14.58 5.88
C LYS A 245 -21.51 -13.60 5.07
N CYS A 246 -20.75 -14.16 4.13
CA CYS A 246 -19.85 -13.40 3.27
C CYS A 246 -19.94 -13.94 1.84
N PHE A 247 -20.33 -13.05 0.92
CA PHE A 247 -20.37 -13.30 -0.52
C PHE A 247 -19.40 -12.35 -1.21
N MET A 248 -18.65 -12.87 -2.17
CA MET A 248 -17.77 -12.07 -3.01
C MET A 248 -18.09 -12.36 -4.46
N GLU A 249 -18.21 -11.29 -5.23
CA GLU A 249 -18.33 -11.34 -6.68
C GLU A 249 -17.33 -10.39 -7.33
N LYS A 250 -16.94 -10.69 -8.57
CA LYS A 250 -16.17 -9.78 -9.40
C LYS A 250 -17.11 -9.12 -10.40
N ILE A 251 -17.28 -7.80 -10.28
CA ILE A 251 -18.04 -7.00 -11.25
C ILE A 251 -17.01 -6.24 -12.08
N LYS A 252 -16.84 -6.67 -13.34
CA LYS A 252 -15.71 -6.25 -14.19
C LYS A 252 -14.38 -6.62 -13.50
N ASP A 253 -13.55 -5.62 -13.19
CA ASP A 253 -12.25 -5.80 -12.52
C ASP A 253 -12.32 -5.52 -11.00
N ASN A 254 -13.47 -5.09 -10.48
CA ASN A 254 -13.64 -4.73 -9.07
C ASN A 254 -14.24 -5.89 -8.26
N ARG A 255 -13.81 -6.01 -7.01
CA ARG A 255 -14.38 -6.97 -6.04
C ARG A 255 -15.52 -6.32 -5.28
N VAL A 256 -16.62 -7.03 -5.15
CA VAL A 256 -17.76 -6.61 -4.35
C VAL A 256 -18.00 -7.63 -3.25
N TYR A 257 -17.98 -7.17 -2.00
CA TYR A 257 -18.20 -8.00 -0.83
C TYR A 257 -19.54 -7.68 -0.20
N SER A 258 -20.47 -8.63 -0.23
CA SER A 258 -21.72 -8.56 0.53
C SER A 258 -21.56 -9.30 1.85
N VAL A 259 -21.57 -8.56 2.94
CA VAL A 259 -21.44 -9.06 4.32
C VAL A 259 -22.79 -8.96 5.01
N ILE A 260 -23.24 -10.06 5.60
CA ILE A 260 -24.37 -10.07 6.53
C ILE A 260 -23.80 -10.25 7.93
N ASP A 261 -24.10 -9.32 8.84
CA ASP A 261 -23.66 -9.42 10.23
C ASP A 261 -24.55 -10.38 11.04
N LYS A 262 -24.15 -10.69 12.28
CA LYS A 262 -24.92 -11.58 13.17
C LYS A 262 -26.33 -11.08 13.51
N ASN A 263 -26.61 -9.81 13.29
CA ASN A 263 -27.92 -9.20 13.52
C ASN A 263 -28.73 -9.07 12.22
N GLU A 264 -28.31 -9.78 11.17
CA GLU A 264 -28.92 -9.84 9.85
C GLU A 264 -28.90 -8.51 9.07
N ASN A 265 -28.08 -7.54 9.49
CA ASN A 265 -27.84 -6.33 8.71
C ASN A 265 -26.93 -6.66 7.53
N LYS A 266 -27.15 -6.00 6.39
CA LYS A 266 -26.35 -6.18 5.18
C LYS A 266 -25.48 -4.96 4.91
N PHE A 267 -24.22 -5.22 4.62
CA PHE A 267 -23.22 -4.25 4.17
C PHE A 267 -22.66 -4.71 2.82
N VAL A 268 -22.65 -3.83 1.82
CA VAL A 268 -22.08 -4.14 0.49
C VAL A 268 -20.89 -3.23 0.24
N PHE A 269 -19.69 -3.80 0.25
CA PHE A 269 -18.44 -3.09 0.01
C PHE A 269 -18.02 -3.23 -1.44
N ASN A 270 -17.98 -2.12 -2.16
CA ASN A 270 -17.42 -2.02 -3.51
C ASN A 270 -15.95 -1.61 -3.39
N GLU A 271 -15.03 -2.54 -3.66
CA GLU A 271 -13.59 -2.30 -3.60
C GLU A 271 -13.13 -1.41 -4.77
N GLU A 272 -12.47 -0.30 -4.43
CA GLU A 272 -11.73 0.53 -5.39
C GLU A 272 -10.25 0.12 -5.41
N SER A 273 -9.70 -0.20 -4.23
CA SER A 273 -8.41 -0.87 -4.03
C SER A 273 -8.43 -1.57 -2.67
N ILE A 274 -7.45 -2.43 -2.37
CA ILE A 274 -7.40 -3.11 -1.06
C ILE A 274 -7.47 -2.06 0.07
N MET A 275 -8.41 -2.24 1.00
CA MET A 275 -8.74 -1.32 2.11
C MET A 275 -9.25 0.08 1.73
N ASN A 276 -9.59 0.31 0.45
CA ASN A 276 -10.30 1.50 -0.02
C ASN A 276 -11.59 1.09 -0.76
N TYR A 277 -12.73 1.54 -0.27
CA TYR A 277 -14.02 1.05 -0.72
C TYR A 277 -15.14 2.09 -0.57
N LYS A 278 -16.21 1.88 -1.32
CA LYS A 278 -17.54 2.44 -1.04
C LYS A 278 -18.43 1.40 -0.39
N VAL A 279 -19.36 1.82 0.45
CA VAL A 279 -20.27 0.92 1.17
C VAL A 279 -21.73 1.32 1.03
N ASP A 280 -22.57 0.30 0.88
CA ASP A 280 -24.02 0.39 1.03
C ASP A 280 -24.45 -0.35 2.31
N ILE A 281 -25.36 0.26 3.08
CA ILE A 281 -25.85 -0.27 4.37
C ILE A 281 -27.35 -0.53 4.29
N TYR A 282 -27.78 -1.67 4.82
CA TYR A 282 -29.18 -2.03 4.96
C TYR A 282 -29.39 -2.66 6.34
N LEU A 283 -29.93 -1.89 7.27
CA LEU A 283 -30.20 -2.35 8.63
C LEU A 283 -31.62 -2.92 8.76
N LYS A 284 -31.80 -3.91 9.63
CA LYS A 284 -33.12 -4.44 10.01
C LYS A 284 -33.72 -3.76 11.25
#